data_AF-A0A2U1MNP3-F1
#
_entry.id   AF-A0A2U1MNP3-F1
#
_cell.length_a   1.000
_cell.length_b   1.000
_cell.length_c   1.000
_cell.angle_alpha   90.00
_cell.angle_beta   90.00
_cell.angle_gamma   90.00
#
_symmetry.space_group_name_H-M   'P 1'
#
loop_
_entity.id
_entity.type
_entity.pdbx_description
1 polymer ?
#
loop_
_entity_poly.entity_id
_entity_poly.type
_entity_poly.pdbx_seq_one_letter_code
_entity_poly.pdbx_strand_id
1 'polypeptide(L)'
;MSWGWRNLLKLRPLIRDLIWSSIGDGSKVSMWFDIWCNASPLYNFISARDIARAGFSLASKVRECIHDGMWSWPNDWLLKYSILNSIPVSVLTDNKSDVLEWRNSDGSYSPFSVQRV
;
A
#
# COMPACT_ATOMS: atom_id res chain seq x y z
N MET A 1 21.67 -14.07 -16.51
CA MET A 1 20.36 -13.40 -16.60
C MET A 1 19.88 -13.43 -18.05
N SER A 2 18.93 -14.29 -18.40
CA SER A 2 18.45 -14.41 -19.79
C SER A 2 17.65 -13.16 -20.20
N TRP A 3 17.64 -12.87 -21.51
CA TRP A 3 16.95 -11.71 -22.10
C TRP A 3 15.45 -11.67 -21.77
N GLY A 4 14.81 -12.85 -21.63
CA GLY A 4 13.41 -12.96 -21.23
C GLY A 4 13.09 -12.36 -19.86
N TRP A 5 13.94 -12.59 -18.84
CA TRP A 5 13.72 -12.01 -17.51
C TRP A 5 13.82 -10.48 -17.50
N ARG A 6 14.70 -9.90 -18.33
CA ARG A 6 14.80 -8.44 -18.46
C ARG A 6 13.53 -7.84 -19.01
N ASN A 7 12.90 -8.48 -19.99
CA ASN A 7 11.64 -8.00 -20.56
C ASN A 7 10.46 -8.21 -19.61
N LEU A 8 10.41 -9.33 -18.87
CA LEU A 8 9.40 -9.54 -17.84
C LEU A 8 9.46 -8.47 -16.75
N LEU A 9 10.67 -8.10 -16.30
CA LEU A 9 10.84 -7.06 -15.29
C LEU A 9 10.40 -5.67 -15.77
N LYS A 10 10.40 -5.40 -17.08
CA LYS A 10 9.86 -4.14 -17.63
C LYS A 10 8.34 -4.05 -17.48
N LEU A 11 7.62 -5.17 -17.31
CA LEU A 11 6.18 -5.20 -17.07
C LEU A 11 5.83 -4.93 -15.60
N ARG A 12 6.80 -5.01 -14.68
CA ARG A 12 6.59 -4.79 -13.25
C ARG A 12 5.82 -3.52 -12.90
N PRO A 13 6.13 -2.32 -13.45
CA PRO A 13 5.35 -1.12 -13.16
C PRO A 13 3.89 -1.22 -13.61
N LEU A 14 3.62 -1.85 -14.76
CA LEU A 14 2.26 -2.02 -15.27
C LEU A 14 1.45 -2.98 -14.40
N ILE A 15 2.06 -4.08 -13.96
CA ILE A 15 1.40 -5.07 -13.10
C ILE A 15 1.15 -4.50 -11.70
N ARG A 16 2.04 -3.63 -11.21
CA ARG A 16 1.93 -3.06 -9.86
C ARG A 16 0.61 -2.30 -9.68
N ASP A 17 0.21 -1.51 -10.67
CA ASP A 17 -1.02 -0.71 -10.61
C ASP A 17 -2.31 -1.57 -10.66
N LEU A 18 -2.18 -2.83 -11.06
CA LEU A 18 -3.27 -3.81 -11.10
C LEU A 18 -3.40 -4.58 -9.78
N ILE A 19 -2.44 -4.48 -8.85
CA ILE A 19 -2.47 -5.21 -7.57
C ILE A 19 -2.97 -4.25 -6.49
N TRP A 20 -4.14 -4.54 -5.95
CA TRP A 20 -4.75 -3.80 -4.85
C TRP A 20 -4.73 -4.61 -3.56
N SER A 21 -4.38 -3.96 -2.45
CA SER A 21 -4.38 -4.53 -1.11
C SER A 21 -5.61 -4.04 -0.35
N SER A 22 -6.58 -4.93 -0.17
CA SER A 22 -7.77 -4.70 0.64
C SER A 22 -7.42 -4.84 2.12
N ILE A 23 -7.54 -3.74 2.86
CA ILE A 23 -7.20 -3.69 4.29
C ILE A 23 -8.30 -4.42 5.08
N GLY A 24 -7.89 -5.42 5.86
CA GLY A 24 -8.70 -6.08 6.88
C GLY A 24 -8.17 -5.71 8.27
N ASP A 25 -7.15 -6.43 8.71
CA ASP A 25 -6.50 -6.28 10.01
C ASP A 25 -5.21 -5.44 9.92
N GLY A 26 -4.78 -5.11 8.70
CA GLY A 26 -3.67 -4.22 8.38
C GLY A 26 -2.29 -4.77 8.74
N SER A 27 -2.18 -6.05 9.12
CA SER A 27 -0.95 -6.67 9.61
C SER A 27 0.00 -7.09 8.48
N LYS A 28 -0.51 -7.29 7.27
CA LYS A 28 0.27 -7.73 6.10
C LYS A 28 0.57 -6.58 5.16
N VAL A 29 -0.37 -5.66 4.99
CA VAL A 29 -0.25 -4.53 4.05
C VAL A 29 0.87 -3.59 4.48
N SER A 30 1.83 -3.35 3.57
CA SER A 30 2.87 -2.35 3.74
C SER A 30 2.29 -0.94 3.67
N MET A 31 2.66 -0.11 4.64
CA MET A 31 2.25 1.30 4.65
C MET A 31 2.78 2.05 3.42
N TRP A 32 3.99 1.72 2.98
CA TRP A 32 4.74 2.54 2.02
C TRP A 32 4.69 2.01 0.59
N PHE A 33 4.68 0.69 0.42
CA PHE A 33 4.94 0.06 -0.89
C PHE A 33 3.70 -0.55 -1.55
N ASP A 34 2.68 -0.91 -0.77
CA ASP A 34 1.47 -1.55 -1.30
C ASP A 34 0.45 -0.50 -1.74
N ILE A 35 -0.41 -0.87 -2.70
CA ILE A 35 -1.51 -0.02 -3.17
C ILE A 35 -2.77 -0.36 -2.38
N TRP A 36 -3.13 0.46 -1.41
CA TRP A 36 -4.31 0.26 -0.55
C TRP A 36 -5.17 1.53 -0.39
N CYS A 37 -4.69 2.66 -0.91
CA CYS A 37 -5.48 3.89 -1.05
C CYS A 37 -5.15 4.59 -2.38
N ASN A 38 -5.94 5.60 -2.75
CA ASN A 38 -5.74 6.34 -3.99
C ASN A 38 -4.42 7.14 -4.03
N ALA A 39 -3.84 7.45 -2.88
CA ALA A 39 -2.53 8.09 -2.77
C ALA A 39 -1.39 7.05 -2.68
N SER A 40 -1.68 5.75 -2.61
CA SER A 40 -0.63 4.73 -2.55
C SER A 40 0.03 4.52 -3.93
N PRO A 41 1.29 4.06 -3.96
CA PRO A 41 2.17 3.82 -2.82
C PRO A 41 2.78 5.12 -2.27
N LEU A 42 2.72 5.30 -0.96
CA LEU A 42 3.17 6.53 -0.29
C LEU A 42 4.67 6.80 -0.48
N TYR A 43 5.47 5.74 -0.69
CA TYR A 43 6.90 5.86 -0.97
C TYR A 43 7.22 6.68 -2.23
N ASN A 44 6.26 6.88 -3.13
CA ASN A 44 6.46 7.70 -4.33
C ASN A 44 6.70 9.18 -4.00
N PHE A 45 6.22 9.67 -2.85
CA PHE A 45 6.40 11.07 -2.43
C PHE A 45 6.94 11.23 -1.02
N ILE A 46 6.85 10.22 -0.16
CA ILE A 46 7.49 10.23 1.17
C ILE A 46 8.84 9.53 1.07
N SER A 47 9.91 10.29 1.32
CA SER A 47 11.27 9.75 1.25
C SER A 47 11.57 8.81 2.43
N ALA A 48 12.42 7.80 2.20
CA ALA A 48 12.91 6.92 3.27
C ALA A 48 13.54 7.69 4.44
N ARG A 49 14.16 8.84 4.16
CA ARG A 49 14.72 9.72 5.18
C ARG A 49 13.64 10.32 6.08
N ASP A 50 12.54 10.79 5.50
CA ASP A 50 11.44 11.35 6.28
C ASP A 50 10.76 10.26 7.14
N ILE A 51 10.55 9.06 6.56
CA ILE A 51 10.02 7.88 7.27
C ILE A 51 10.88 7.57 8.51
N ALA A 52 12.19 7.45 8.34
CA ALA A 52 13.10 7.17 9.44
C ALA A 52 13.15 8.30 10.48
N ARG A 53 13.10 9.57 10.04
CA ARG A 53 13.07 10.73 10.96
C ARG A 53 11.80 10.79 11.80
N ALA A 54 10.68 10.30 11.27
CA ALA A 54 9.42 10.18 11.99
C ALA A 54 9.37 8.99 12.95
N GLY A 55 10.41 8.14 12.98
CA GLY A 55 10.47 6.94 13.83
C GLY A 55 9.80 5.71 13.23
N PHE A 56 9.37 5.76 11.97
CA PHE A 56 8.83 4.61 11.27
C PHE A 56 9.92 3.76 10.61
N SER A 57 9.59 2.49 10.36
CA SER A 57 10.42 1.59 9.56
C SER A 57 9.90 1.52 8.13
N LEU A 58 10.77 1.28 7.15
CA LEU A 58 10.34 0.92 5.79
C LEU A 58 9.56 -0.40 5.76
N ALA A 59 9.67 -1.23 6.79
CA ALA A 59 8.88 -2.45 6.93
C ALA A 59 7.50 -2.22 7.58
N SER A 60 7.21 -0.99 8.02
CA SER A 60 5.99 -0.70 8.79
C SER A 60 4.72 -1.06 8.04
N LYS A 61 3.77 -1.58 8.80
CA LYS A 61 2.47 -2.06 8.34
C LYS A 61 1.38 -1.02 8.59
N VAL A 62 0.29 -1.10 7.83
CA VAL A 62 -0.85 -0.17 7.99
C VAL A 62 -1.35 -0.15 9.44
N ARG A 63 -1.44 -1.33 10.08
CA ARG A 63 -1.84 -1.46 11.48
C ARG A 63 -0.95 -0.70 12.46
N GLU A 64 0.35 -0.66 12.22
CA GLU A 64 1.31 0.04 13.09
C GLU A 64 1.24 1.56 12.95
N CYS A 65 0.63 2.05 11.86
CA CYS A 65 0.49 3.46 11.56
C CYS A 65 -0.89 4.02 11.94
N ILE A 66 -1.76 3.21 12.56
CA ILE A 66 -3.07 3.61 13.05
C ILE A 66 -3.10 3.45 14.57
N HIS A 67 -3.36 4.55 15.28
CA HIS A 67 -3.53 4.57 16.74
C HIS A 67 -4.84 5.25 17.08
N ASP A 68 -5.63 4.63 17.98
CA ASP A 68 -6.94 5.14 18.42
C ASP A 68 -7.90 5.49 17.26
N GLY A 69 -7.83 4.70 16.17
CA GLY A 69 -8.66 4.91 14.98
C GLY A 69 -8.26 6.11 14.12
N MET A 70 -7.05 6.65 14.30
CA MET A 70 -6.50 7.77 13.55
C MET A 70 -5.11 7.44 13.01
N TRP A 71 -4.72 8.07 11.90
CA TRP A 71 -3.35 7.97 11.40
C TRP A 71 -2.37 8.63 12.39
N SER A 72 -1.25 7.97 12.67
CA SER A 72 -0.17 8.53 13.50
C SER A 72 0.80 9.42 12.71
N TRP A 73 0.27 10.20 11.76
CA TRP A 73 1.09 11.10 10.94
C TRP A 73 1.75 12.20 11.79
N PRO A 74 3.05 12.48 11.58
CA PRO A 74 3.67 13.68 12.13
C PRO A 74 2.98 14.94 11.61
N ASN A 75 2.77 15.94 12.46
CA ASN A 75 2.15 17.21 12.05
C ASN A 75 2.86 17.87 10.86
N ASP A 76 4.20 17.82 10.85
CA ASP A 76 5.01 18.36 9.75
C ASP A 76 4.75 17.66 8.42
N TRP A 77 4.34 16.38 8.43
CA TRP A 77 3.98 15.66 7.22
C TRP A 77 2.65 16.13 6.65
N LEU A 78 1.68 16.50 7.49
CA LEU A 78 0.39 17.01 7.00
C LEU A 78 0.56 18.36 6.29
N LEU A 79 1.58 19.15 6.68
CA LEU A 79 1.97 20.39 6.01
C LEU A 79 2.77 20.12 4.72
N LYS A 80 3.72 19.19 4.78
CA LYS A 80 4.61 18.87 3.65
C LYS A 80 3.93 18.05 2.54
N TYR A 81 3.05 17.13 2.94
CA TYR A 81 2.35 16.16 2.12
C TYR A 81 0.85 16.29 2.35
N SER A 82 0.26 17.38 1.87
CA SER A 82 -1.15 17.70 2.08
C SER A 82 -2.11 16.58 1.64
N ILE A 83 -1.71 15.75 0.67
CA ILE A 83 -2.47 14.58 0.22
C ILE A 83 -2.76 13.57 1.34
N LEU A 84 -1.94 13.51 2.39
CA LEU A 84 -2.19 12.62 3.54
C LEU A 84 -3.50 12.96 4.26
N ASN A 85 -3.92 14.23 4.25
CA ASN A 85 -5.21 14.64 4.84
C ASN A 85 -6.42 14.10 4.07
N SER A 86 -6.23 13.70 2.81
CA SER A 86 -7.30 13.14 1.98
C SER A 86 -7.46 11.63 2.12
N ILE A 87 -6.56 10.96 2.85
CA ILE A 87 -6.58 9.51 3.01
C ILE A 87 -7.56 9.14 4.14
N PRO A 88 -8.69 8.48 3.84
CA PRO A 88 -9.61 8.04 4.88
C PRO A 88 -8.92 7.00 5.77
N VAL A 89 -9.16 7.07 7.08
CA VAL A 89 -8.67 6.03 8.00
C VAL A 89 -9.49 4.76 7.77
N SER A 90 -8.78 3.65 7.58
CA SER A 90 -9.42 2.34 7.39
C SER A 90 -9.85 1.79 8.74
N VAL A 91 -11.09 1.34 8.86
CA VAL A 91 -11.56 0.64 10.07
C VAL A 91 -10.94 -0.76 10.09
N LEU A 92 -9.93 -0.96 10.94
CA LEU A 92 -9.29 -2.26 11.10
C LEU A 92 -10.24 -3.24 11.78
N THR A 93 -10.35 -4.44 11.22
CA THR A 93 -11.18 -5.52 11.76
C THR A 93 -10.29 -6.71 12.11
N ASP A 94 -10.07 -6.94 13.41
CA ASP A 94 -9.12 -7.95 13.92
C ASP A 94 -9.38 -9.37 13.39
N ASN A 95 -10.64 -9.71 13.13
CA ASN A 95 -11.04 -11.03 12.63
C ASN A 95 -11.02 -11.14 11.09
N LYS A 96 -10.59 -10.11 10.36
CA LYS A 96 -10.57 -10.12 8.89
C LYS A 96 -9.12 -9.94 8.42
N SER A 97 -8.52 -10.96 7.83
CA SER A 97 -7.18 -10.83 7.27
C SER A 97 -7.16 -9.93 6.04
N ASP A 98 -6.05 -9.22 5.84
CA ASP A 98 -5.77 -8.51 4.59
C ASP A 98 -5.81 -9.43 3.35
N VAL A 99 -6.34 -8.91 2.23
CA VAL A 99 -6.52 -9.65 0.96
C VAL A 99 -5.88 -8.90 -0.20
N LEU A 100 -5.18 -9.63 -1.08
CA LEU A 100 -4.69 -9.11 -2.35
C LEU A 100 -5.71 -9.38 -3.45
N GLU A 101 -6.09 -8.32 -4.18
CA GLU A 101 -7.09 -8.32 -5.23
C GLU A 101 -6.51 -7.74 -6.52
N TRP A 102 -6.99 -8.24 -7.65
CA TRP A 102 -6.73 -7.66 -8.96
C TRP A 102 -7.70 -6.52 -9.22
N ARG A 103 -7.17 -5.35 -9.53
CA ARG A 103 -7.91 -4.22 -10.05
C ARG A 103 -8.04 -4.39 -11.57
N ASN A 104 -9.28 -4.57 -12.03
CA ASN A 104 -9.61 -4.67 -13.43
C ASN A 104 -9.64 -3.28 -14.09
N SER A 105 -9.59 -3.24 -15.43
CA SER A 105 -9.61 -1.98 -16.20
C SER A 105 -10.90 -1.18 -16.04
N ASP A 106 -12.00 -1.85 -15.66
CA ASP A 106 -13.30 -1.23 -15.36
C ASP A 106 -13.39 -0.68 -13.92
N GLY A 107 -12.34 -0.84 -13.11
CA GLY A 107 -12.29 -0.43 -11.71
C GLY A 107 -12.86 -1.44 -10.73
N SER A 108 -13.33 -2.61 -11.20
CA SER A 108 -13.77 -3.70 -10.32
C SER A 108 -12.57 -4.43 -9.70
N TYR A 109 -12.80 -5.08 -8.56
CA TYR A 109 -11.81 -5.90 -7.87
C TYR A 109 -12.18 -7.37 -7.98
N SER A 110 -11.19 -8.21 -8.30
CA SER A 110 -11.37 -9.66 -8.38
C SER A 110 -10.33 -10.40 -7.56
N PRO A 111 -10.67 -11.53 -6.92
CA PRO A 111 -9.71 -12.30 -6.16
C PRO A 111 -8.63 -12.88 -7.08
N PHE A 112 -7.41 -13.01 -6.57
CA PHE A 112 -6.36 -13.73 -7.28
C PHE A 112 -6.78 -15.20 -7.47
N SER A 113 -6.94 -15.61 -8.73
CA SER A 113 -7.24 -17.00 -9.11
C SER A 113 -6.21 -17.50 -10.10
N VAL A 114 -5.57 -18.62 -9.79
CA VAL A 114 -4.75 -19.38 -10.74
C VAL A 114 -5.62 -20.51 -11.25
N GLN A 115 -5.95 -20.50 -12.54
CA GLN A 115 -6.55 -21.67 -13.16
C GLN A 115 -5.55 -22.83 -13.02
N ARG A 116 -5.94 -23.91 -12.33
CA ARG A 116 -5.16 -25.15 -12.33
C ARG A 116 -5.21 -25.71 -13.74
N VAL A 117 -4.09 -25.61 -14.46
CA VAL A 117 -3.85 -26.26 -15.75
C VAL A 117 -3.52 -27.72 -15.52
#